data_AF-A0A9Q3CZ31-F1
#
_entry.id   AF-A0A9Q3CZ31-F1
#
_cell.length_a   1.000
_cell.length_b   1.000
_cell.length_c   1.000
_cell.angle_alpha   90.00
_cell.angle_beta   90.00
_cell.angle_gamma   90.00
#
_symmetry.space_group_name_H-M   'P 1'
#
loop_
_entity.id
_entity.type
_entity.pdbx_description
1 polymer ?
#
loop_
_entity_poly.entity_id
_entity_poly.type
_entity_poly.pdbx_seq_one_letter_code
_entity_poly.pdbx_strand_id
1 'polypeptide(L)'
;MAHLSNSQAFVTGNSRSTSSLDLIIDCGATHHISNLKEMFSSLQITPLLSVCTRDMSSSLSTKGIGTILIMCGKHTHTLTNCLYVPKLNCKPISLLGLGHDNVLIDQNKDSFGLLSENQRLFKGIIMKNLIKVDYSIPKALITQIPKLWHH
;
A
#
# COMPACT_ATOMS: atom_id res chain seq x y z
N MET A 1 27.77 -24.15 17.70
CA MET A 1 26.39 -24.06 17.17
C MET A 1 25.70 -22.93 17.92
N ALA A 2 25.61 -21.75 17.32
CA ALA A 2 25.01 -20.58 17.97
C ALA A 2 23.65 -20.28 17.33
N HIS A 3 22.68 -20.15 18.21
CA HIS A 3 21.24 -20.05 18.05
C HIS A 3 20.85 -18.77 17.28
N LEU A 4 20.13 -18.92 16.16
CA LEU A 4 19.55 -17.79 15.43
C LEU A 4 18.40 -17.21 16.27
N SER A 5 18.55 -15.96 16.71
CA SER A 5 17.50 -15.21 17.40
C SER A 5 16.37 -14.91 16.41
N ASN A 6 15.17 -15.43 16.67
CA ASN A 6 13.94 -15.03 16.01
C ASN A 6 13.61 -13.58 16.39
N SER A 7 14.08 -12.62 15.61
CA SER A 7 13.65 -11.23 15.70
C SER A 7 12.36 -11.05 14.89
N GLN A 8 11.21 -11.10 15.57
CA GLN A 8 9.95 -10.63 15.02
C GLN A 8 9.89 -9.11 15.14
N ALA A 9 9.98 -8.41 14.00
CA ALA A 9 9.79 -6.97 13.96
C ALA A 9 8.29 -6.64 14.04
N PHE A 10 7.85 -6.17 15.21
CA PHE A 10 6.48 -5.70 15.42
C PHE A 10 6.40 -4.20 15.09
N VAL A 11 5.85 -3.86 13.92
CA VAL A 11 5.63 -2.45 13.52
C VAL A 11 4.37 -1.94 14.22
N THR A 12 4.56 -1.14 15.28
CA THR A 12 3.47 -0.45 15.98
C THR A 12 3.31 0.95 15.37
N GLY A 13 2.46 1.07 14.35
CA GLY A 13 2.11 2.37 13.77
C GLY A 13 1.13 3.12 14.68
N ASN A 14 1.61 4.16 15.38
CA ASN A 14 0.76 5.07 16.14
C ASN A 14 0.10 6.05 15.13
N SER A 15 -1.22 5.95 14.95
CA SER A 15 -1.99 6.78 14.02
C SER A 15 -2.10 8.22 14.55
N ARG A 16 -1.12 9.07 14.22
CA ARG A 16 -1.22 10.54 14.29
C ARG A 16 -0.07 11.18 13.49
N SER A 17 -0.28 11.26 12.17
CA SER A 17 0.36 12.14 11.15
C SER A 17 0.74 11.44 9.83
N THR A 18 0.00 10.42 9.38
CA THR A 18 0.07 9.99 7.97
C THR A 18 -0.77 10.94 7.15
N SER A 19 -0.22 11.45 6.04
CA SER A 19 -1.07 12.10 5.06
C SER A 19 -2.00 11.02 4.49
N SER A 20 -3.26 11.34 4.18
CA SER A 20 -4.16 10.42 3.48
C SER A 20 -3.62 10.00 2.10
N LEU A 21 -2.57 10.68 1.61
CA LEU A 21 -1.86 10.40 0.38
C LEU A 21 -0.76 9.33 0.54
N ASP A 22 -0.32 9.02 1.75
CA ASP A 22 0.81 8.11 1.97
C ASP A 22 0.42 6.65 1.63
N LEU A 23 1.31 5.98 0.89
CA LEU A 23 1.29 4.54 0.65
C LEU A 23 2.26 3.89 1.64
N ILE A 24 1.79 2.93 2.43
CA ILE A 24 2.54 2.41 3.58
C ILE A 24 2.65 0.89 3.47
N ILE A 25 3.84 0.33 3.70
CA ILE A 25 3.99 -1.12 3.83
C ILE A 25 3.44 -1.56 5.19
N ASP A 26 2.50 -2.51 5.19
CA ASP A 26 1.92 -3.08 6.41
C ASP A 26 1.97 -4.62 6.36
N CYS A 27 2.82 -5.21 7.19
CA CYS A 27 2.97 -6.67 7.32
C CYS A 27 1.71 -7.34 7.90
N GLY A 28 0.87 -6.60 8.62
CA GLY A 28 -0.36 -7.11 9.22
C GLY A 28 -1.59 -6.97 8.32
N ALA A 29 -1.47 -6.26 7.19
CA ALA A 29 -2.57 -6.13 6.24
C ALA A 29 -2.72 -7.42 5.42
N THR A 30 -3.96 -7.88 5.25
CA THR A 30 -4.29 -9.03 4.39
C THR A 30 -4.56 -8.64 2.95
N HIS A 31 -4.92 -7.37 2.71
CA HIS A 31 -5.22 -6.83 1.40
C HIS A 31 -4.52 -5.49 1.22
N HIS A 32 -4.23 -5.15 -0.03
CA HIS A 32 -3.92 -3.77 -0.40
C HIS A 32 -5.18 -2.93 -0.29
N ILE A 33 -5.08 -1.73 0.28
CA ILE A 33 -6.23 -0.84 0.42
C ILE A 33 -5.87 0.54 -0.13
N SER A 34 -6.80 1.11 -0.90
CA SER A 34 -6.73 2.51 -1.29
C SER A 34 -8.02 3.25 -0.94
N ASN A 35 -7.88 4.48 -0.48
CA ASN A 35 -8.97 5.42 -0.29
C ASN A 35 -9.19 6.34 -1.51
N LEU A 36 -8.33 6.25 -2.53
CA LEU A 36 -8.40 7.04 -3.75
C LEU A 36 -8.88 6.19 -4.93
N LYS A 37 -10.01 6.58 -5.51
CA LYS A 37 -10.62 5.88 -6.64
C LYS A 37 -9.74 5.97 -7.91
N GLU A 38 -9.04 7.08 -8.05
CA GLU A 38 -8.22 7.45 -9.22
C GLU A 38 -6.95 6.59 -9.33
N MET A 39 -6.57 5.90 -8.26
CA MET A 39 -5.44 4.96 -8.28
C MET A 39 -5.78 3.63 -8.98
N PHE A 40 -7.07 3.34 -9.17
CA PHE A 40 -7.50 2.09 -9.74
C PHE A 40 -7.50 2.16 -11.27
N SER A 41 -6.75 1.26 -11.91
CA SER A 41 -6.83 1.04 -13.36
C SER A 41 -8.11 0.29 -13.75
N SER A 42 -8.64 -0.50 -12.82
CA SER A 42 -9.97 -1.11 -12.91
C SER A 42 -10.56 -1.16 -11.51
N LEU A 43 -11.84 -0.81 -11.38
CA LEU A 43 -12.55 -0.86 -10.11
C LEU A 43 -13.96 -1.39 -10.35
N GLN A 44 -14.24 -2.56 -9.77
CA GLN A 44 -15.59 -3.08 -9.71
C GLN A 44 -16.25 -2.55 -8.44
N ILE A 45 -17.28 -1.72 -8.61
CA ILE A 45 -18.09 -1.23 -7.49
C ILE A 45 -18.96 -2.38 -7.02
N THR A 46 -18.72 -2.84 -5.81
CA THR A 46 -19.45 -3.95 -5.23
C THR A 46 -19.39 -3.79 -3.71
N PRO A 47 -20.53 -3.81 -3.00
CA PRO A 47 -20.55 -3.79 -1.55
C PRO A 47 -20.09 -5.17 -1.07
N LEU A 48 -18.78 -5.35 -0.94
CA LEU A 48 -18.21 -6.68 -0.80
C LEU A 48 -18.02 -7.07 0.67
N LEU A 49 -17.44 -6.22 1.52
CA LEU A 49 -16.94 -6.64 2.83
C LEU A 49 -16.83 -5.46 3.82
N SER A 50 -16.90 -5.79 5.11
CA SER A 50 -16.47 -4.87 6.17
C SER A 50 -14.98 -5.09 6.42
N VAL A 51 -14.17 -4.03 6.38
CA VAL A 51 -12.77 -4.06 6.77
C VAL A 51 -12.68 -3.72 8.25
N CYS A 52 -12.25 -4.69 9.05
CA CYS A 52 -11.89 -4.45 10.43
C CYS A 52 -10.53 -3.76 10.46
N THR A 53 -10.49 -2.55 11.00
CA THR A 53 -9.21 -1.93 11.37
C THR A 53 -8.80 -2.45 12.75
N ARG A 54 -7.50 -2.34 13.10
CA ARG A 54 -6.95 -2.82 14.39
C ARG A 54 -7.72 -2.26 15.60
N ASP A 55 -8.34 -1.10 15.46
CA ASP A 55 -9.36 -0.60 16.37
C ASP A 55 -10.72 -1.22 16.00
N MET A 56 -11.02 -2.37 16.62
CA MET A 56 -12.24 -3.15 16.44
C MET A 56 -13.54 -2.37 16.72
N SER A 57 -13.45 -1.12 17.20
CA SER A 57 -14.60 -0.24 17.39
C SER A 57 -15.14 0.39 16.10
N SER A 58 -14.37 0.39 15.01
CA SER A 58 -14.81 0.96 13.73
C SER A 58 -14.56 0.01 12.54
N SER A 59 -15.65 -0.56 12.05
CA SER A 59 -15.65 -1.36 10.83
C SER A 59 -15.87 -0.44 9.63
N LEU A 60 -14.92 -0.38 8.68
CA LEU A 60 -15.04 0.46 7.50
C LEU A 60 -15.56 -0.36 6.32
N SER A 61 -16.62 0.11 5.67
CA SER A 61 -17.18 -0.61 4.51
C SER A 61 -16.30 -0.43 3.28
N THR A 62 -16.00 -1.54 2.60
CA THR A 62 -15.46 -1.48 1.23
C THR A 62 -16.54 -0.99 0.27
N LYS A 63 -16.10 -0.29 -0.79
CA LYS A 63 -16.96 0.20 -1.87
C LYS A 63 -16.66 -0.46 -3.21
N GLY A 64 -15.63 -1.31 -3.26
CA GLY A 64 -15.28 -2.07 -4.44
C GLY A 64 -13.96 -2.81 -4.28
N ILE A 65 -13.66 -3.61 -5.29
CA ILE A 65 -12.40 -4.33 -5.46
C ILE A 65 -11.85 -4.06 -6.85
N GLY A 66 -10.53 -3.99 -6.99
CA GLY A 66 -9.94 -3.68 -8.28
C GLY A 66 -8.44 -3.85 -8.34
N THR A 67 -7.87 -3.26 -9.39
CA THR A 67 -6.43 -3.28 -9.66
C THR A 67 -5.87 -1.87 -9.59
N ILE A 68 -4.75 -1.70 -8.89
CA ILE A 68 -4.02 -0.44 -8.78
C ILE A 68 -2.70 -0.57 -9.53
N LEU A 69 -2.34 0.46 -10.30
CA LEU A 69 -1.01 0.60 -10.89
C LEU A 69 -0.26 1.72 -10.18
N ILE A 70 0.92 1.40 -9.65
CA ILE A 70 1.84 2.37 -9.07
C ILE A 70 3.20 2.26 -9.71
N MET A 71 3.90 3.37 -9.81
CA MET A 71 5.29 3.43 -10.24
C MET A 71 6.21 3.67 -9.06
N CYS A 72 7.20 2.81 -8.89
CA CYS A 72 8.31 2.98 -7.96
C CYS A 72 9.60 3.20 -8.77
N GLY A 73 10.05 4.46 -8.86
CA GLY A 73 11.14 4.82 -9.78
C GLY A 73 10.75 4.55 -11.24
N LYS A 74 11.42 3.57 -11.88
CA LYS A 74 11.16 3.17 -13.28
C LYS A 74 10.30 1.92 -13.41
N HIS A 75 9.94 1.26 -12.31
CA HIS A 75 9.17 0.02 -12.32
C HIS A 75 7.69 0.31 -12.07
N THR A 76 6.83 -0.34 -12.84
CA THR A 76 5.39 -0.32 -12.64
C THR A 76 4.99 -1.59 -11.90
N HIS A 77 4.28 -1.43 -10.79
CA HIS A 77 3.72 -2.52 -10.00
C HIS A 77 2.22 -2.59 -10.22
N THR A 78 1.74 -3.81 -10.47
CA THR A 78 0.32 -4.12 -10.57
C THR A 78 -0.11 -4.78 -9.27
N LEU A 79 -0.94 -4.07 -8.51
CA LEU A 79 -1.51 -4.58 -7.27
C LEU A 79 -2.93 -5.04 -7.55
N THR A 80 -3.17 -6.34 -7.49
CA THR A 80 -4.48 -6.94 -7.75
C THR A 80 -5.28 -7.10 -6.46
N ASN A 81 -6.59 -7.31 -6.58
CA ASN A 81 -7.50 -7.53 -5.45
C ASN A 81 -7.44 -6.42 -4.38
N CYS A 82 -7.18 -5.18 -4.81
CA CYS A 82 -7.11 -4.01 -3.94
C CYS A 82 -8.52 -3.61 -3.49
N LEU A 83 -8.69 -3.35 -2.21
CA LEU A 83 -9.96 -2.88 -1.66
C LEU A 83 -10.06 -1.35 -1.76
N TYR A 84 -11.20 -0.86 -2.23
CA TYR A 84 -11.52 0.57 -2.21
C TYR A 84 -12.26 0.91 -0.91
N VAL A 85 -11.62 1.70 -0.03
CA VAL A 85 -12.16 2.12 1.26
C VAL A 85 -12.02 3.64 1.42
N PRO A 86 -12.99 4.44 0.93
CA PRO A 86 -12.86 5.90 0.86
C PRO A 86 -12.67 6.59 2.22
N LYS A 87 -13.16 5.97 3.30
CA LYS A 87 -13.08 6.50 4.67
C LYS A 87 -11.78 6.15 5.39
N LEU A 88 -10.87 5.40 4.76
CA LEU A 88 -9.58 5.05 5.36
C LEU A 88 -8.59 6.22 5.20
N ASN A 89 -7.82 6.50 6.25
CA ASN A 89 -6.88 7.63 6.28
C ASN A 89 -5.44 7.26 5.86
N CYS A 90 -5.25 6.07 5.30
CA CYS A 90 -3.98 5.57 4.79
C CYS A 90 -4.23 4.57 3.66
N LYS A 91 -3.17 4.24 2.93
CA LYS A 91 -3.19 3.21 1.88
C LYS A 91 -2.17 2.12 2.20
N PRO A 92 -2.53 1.10 3.00
CA PRO A 92 -1.63 0.00 3.29
C PRO A 92 -1.43 -0.89 2.05
N ILE A 93 -0.18 -1.28 1.83
CA ILE A 93 0.25 -2.35 0.93
C ILE A 93 0.53 -3.57 1.78
N SER A 94 -0.20 -4.64 1.52
CA SER A 94 0.00 -5.92 2.19
C SER A 94 1.24 -6.60 1.64
N LEU A 95 2.20 -6.96 2.49
CA LEU A 95 3.34 -7.78 2.05
C LEU A 95 2.89 -9.15 1.54
N LEU A 96 1.90 -9.76 2.19
CA LEU A 96 1.31 -11.04 1.75
C LEU A 96 0.62 -10.90 0.38
N GLY A 97 -0.03 -9.75 0.16
CA GLY A 97 -0.70 -9.44 -1.10
C GLY A 97 0.25 -9.14 -2.27
N LEU A 98 1.56 -9.01 -2.05
CA LEU A 98 2.52 -8.78 -3.14
C LEU A 98 2.75 -10.04 -3.99
N GLY A 99 2.46 -11.23 -3.47
CA GLY A 99 2.64 -12.49 -4.22
C GLY A 99 4.09 -12.82 -4.56
N HIS A 100 5.03 -12.27 -3.79
CA HIS A 100 6.46 -12.52 -3.93
C HIS A 100 6.95 -13.40 -2.78
N ASP A 101 7.70 -14.45 -3.12
CA ASP A 101 8.40 -15.27 -2.14
C ASP A 101 9.72 -14.59 -1.74
N ASN A 102 10.16 -14.82 -0.51
CA ASN A 102 11.45 -14.33 0.01
C ASN A 102 11.66 -12.81 -0.11
N VAL A 103 10.65 -12.04 0.31
CA VAL A 103 10.75 -10.58 0.41
C VAL A 103 11.72 -10.19 1.52
N LEU A 104 12.75 -9.42 1.18
CA LEU A 104 13.72 -8.86 2.11
C LEU A 104 13.49 -7.36 2.29
N ILE A 105 13.65 -6.88 3.52
CA ILE A 105 13.67 -5.46 3.85
C ILE A 105 15.11 -5.06 4.15
N ASP A 106 15.69 -4.24 3.29
CA ASP A 106 16.99 -3.60 3.47
C ASP A 106 16.76 -2.21 4.08
N GLN A 107 17.20 -2.00 5.32
CA GLN A 107 17.01 -0.73 6.04
C GLN A 107 18.33 0.02 6.13
N ASN A 108 18.29 1.31 5.79
CA ASN A 108 19.40 2.23 6.02
C ASN A 108 18.90 3.52 6.67
N LYS A 109 19.15 3.65 7.99
CA LYS A 109 18.71 4.75 8.85
C LYS A 109 17.22 5.07 8.64
N ASP A 110 16.95 6.14 7.90
CA ASP A 110 15.62 6.70 7.64
C ASP A 110 15.05 6.27 6.27
N SER A 111 15.66 5.30 5.62
CA SER A 111 15.24 4.77 4.33
C SER A 111 15.13 3.25 4.34
N PHE A 112 14.34 2.71 3.42
CA PHE A 112 14.25 1.28 3.20
C PHE A 112 14.24 0.95 1.71
N GLY A 113 14.64 -0.28 1.40
CA GLY A 113 14.39 -0.98 0.15
C GLY A 113 13.68 -2.29 0.44
N LEU A 114 12.68 -2.63 -0.36
CA LEU A 114 12.04 -3.93 -0.35
C LEU A 114 12.52 -4.69 -1.58
N LEU A 115 13.08 -5.88 -1.38
CA LEU A 115 13.68 -6.69 -2.43
C LEU A 115 13.01 -8.05 -2.52
N SER A 116 12.89 -8.59 -3.73
CA SER A 116 12.51 -9.97 -4.00
C SER A 116 13.42 -10.47 -5.12
N GLU A 117 14.01 -11.65 -4.98
CA GLU A 117 14.85 -12.26 -6.04
C GLU A 117 15.94 -11.31 -6.57
N ASN A 118 16.59 -10.55 -5.68
CA ASN A 118 17.57 -9.50 -5.99
C ASN A 118 17.05 -8.30 -6.81
N GLN A 119 15.75 -8.22 -7.06
CA GLN A 119 15.09 -7.06 -7.66
C GLN A 119 14.49 -6.18 -6.57
N ARG A 120 14.74 -4.87 -6.66
CA ARG A 120 14.14 -3.90 -5.75
C ARG A 120 12.69 -3.62 -6.19
N LEU A 121 11.74 -4.05 -5.36
CA LEU A 121 10.31 -3.84 -5.53
C LEU A 121 9.92 -2.42 -5.09
N PHE A 122 10.21 -2.07 -3.84
CA PHE A 122 9.88 -0.75 -3.30
C PHE A 122 11.11 -0.08 -2.69
N LYS A 123 11.02 1.24 -2.59
CA LYS A 123 11.91 2.04 -1.76
C LYS A 123 11.12 3.18 -1.13
N GLY A 124 11.68 3.79 -0.12
CA GLY A 124 11.16 5.02 0.43
C GLY A 124 11.78 5.33 1.77
N ILE A 125 11.00 5.97 2.62
CA ILE A 125 11.46 6.50 3.90
C ILE A 125 10.80 5.78 5.08
N ILE A 126 11.54 5.71 6.19
CA ILE A 126 11.03 5.31 7.48
C ILE A 126 10.83 6.58 8.29
N MET A 127 9.58 6.91 8.60
CA MET A 127 9.27 8.11 9.36
C MET A 127 8.21 7.78 10.42
N LYS A 128 8.53 8.09 11.69
CA LYS A 128 7.65 7.82 12.83
C LYS A 128 7.18 6.36 12.89
N ASN A 129 8.12 5.43 12.66
CA ASN A 129 7.90 3.98 12.60
C ASN A 129 6.97 3.50 11.46
N LEU A 130 6.74 4.33 10.44
CA LEU A 130 5.98 3.95 9.25
C LEU A 130 6.91 3.85 8.04
N ILE A 131 6.75 2.75 7.30
CA ILE A 131 7.49 2.43 6.08
C ILE A 131 6.72 3.02 4.90
N LYS A 132 7.08 4.24 4.49
CA LYS A 132 6.36 5.01 3.45
C LYS A 132 7.01 4.79 2.09
N VAL A 133 6.25 4.28 1.14
CA VAL A 133 6.72 3.99 -0.21
C VAL A 133 6.81 5.28 -1.04
N ASP A 134 7.93 5.47 -1.73
CA ASP A 134 8.06 6.47 -2.79
C ASP A 134 7.34 5.95 -4.04
N TYR A 135 6.21 6.56 -4.39
CA TYR A 135 5.42 6.14 -5.55
C TYR A 135 4.87 7.32 -6.36
N SER A 136 4.51 7.02 -7.60
CA SER A 136 3.68 7.90 -8.44
C SER A 136 2.63 7.08 -9.18
N ILE A 137 1.56 7.73 -9.63
CA ILE A 137 0.53 7.08 -10.44
C ILE A 137 0.94 7.20 -11.92
N PRO A 138 0.88 6.13 -12.73
CA PRO A 138 1.17 6.20 -14.16
C PRO A 138 0.37 7.32 -14.85
N LYS A 139 1.04 8.17 -15.62
CA LYS A 139 0.41 9.29 -16.34
C LYS A 139 -0.76 8.86 -17.22
N ALA A 140 -0.70 7.66 -17.80
CA ALA A 140 -1.75 7.08 -18.63
C ALA A 140 -3.10 6.93 -17.89
N LEU A 141 -3.07 6.66 -16.57
CA LEU A 141 -4.28 6.61 -15.75
C LEU A 141 -4.82 8.03 -15.46
N ILE A 142 -3.92 8.99 -15.29
CA ILE A 142 -4.28 10.40 -15.05
C ILE A 142 -4.99 10.99 -16.28
N THR A 143 -4.58 10.62 -17.50
CA THR A 143 -5.16 11.13 -18.76
C THR A 143 -6.53 10.56 -19.11
N GLN A 144 -6.98 9.48 -18.47
CA GLN A 144 -8.31 8.91 -18.69
C GLN A 144 -9.43 9.62 -17.92
N ILE A 145 -9.07 10.60 -17.08
CA ILE A 145 -10.05 11.47 -16.43
C ILE A 145 -10.52 12.47 -17.49
N PRO A 146 -11.82 12.49 -17.88
CA PRO A 146 -12.30 13.43 -18.87
C PRO A 146 -12.04 14.84 -18.34
N LYS A 147 -11.21 15.60 -19.06
CA LYS A 147 -11.09 17.04 -18.85
C LYS A 147 -12.47 17.64 -19.11
N LEU A 148 -13.18 17.99 -18.04
CA LEU A 148 -14.33 18.87 -18.11
C LEU A 148 -13.81 20.24 -18.55
N TRP A 149 -13.89 20.51 -19.85
CA TRP A 149 -13.69 21.84 -20.39
C TRP A 149 -14.90 22.68 -19.99
N HIS A 150 -14.67 23.70 -19.16
CA HIS A 150 -15.63 24.79 -19.01
C HIS A 150 -15.39 25.77 -20.17
N HIS A 151 -16.36 25.87 -21.07
CA HIS A 151 -16.53 27.02 -21.96
C HIS A 151 -17.39 28.07 -21.27
#